data_AF-A0A2V9N6L4-F1
#
_entry.id   AF-A0A2V9N6L4-F1
#
_cell.length_a   1.000
_cell.length_b   1.000
_cell.length_c   1.000
_cell.angle_alpha   90.00
_cell.angle_beta   90.00
_cell.angle_gamma   90.00
#
_symmetry.space_group_name_H-M   'P 1'
#
loop_
_entity.id
_entity.type
_entity.pdbx_description
1 polymer ?
#
loop_
_entity_poly.entity_id
_entity_poly.type
_entity_poly.pdbx_seq_one_letter_code
_entity_poly.pdbx_strand_id
1 'polypeptide(L)' 'MQGKTRELWLDICAQAAVEEDPDELLKLIREIDRLLEEKNRRLKIDRRGPPPSIKSFGAA' A
#
# COMPACT_ATOMS: atom_id res chain seq x y z
N MET A 1 -8.22 11.22 15.49
CA MET A 1 -6.96 11.18 14.71
C MET A 1 -6.89 9.82 14.01
N GLN A 2 -6.44 9.83 12.77
CA GLN A 2 -6.68 8.83 11.72
C GLN A 2 -6.29 7.38 12.08
N GLY A 3 -7.05 6.44 11.51
CA GLY A 3 -7.14 5.04 11.87
C GLY A 3 -5.80 4.35 12.12
N LYS A 4 -5.68 3.78 13.32
CA LYS A 4 -4.78 2.66 13.63
C LYS A 4 -5.23 1.42 12.85
N THR A 5 -5.19 1.47 11.53
CA THR A 5 -5.29 0.26 10.72
C THR A 5 -3.96 -0.45 10.94
N ARG A 6 -3.91 -1.31 11.98
CA ARG A 6 -2.83 -2.28 12.15
C ARG A 6 -2.60 -2.90 10.78
N GLU A 7 -1.39 -2.75 10.24
CA GLU A 7 -1.19 -3.03 8.83
C GLU A 7 -1.31 -4.55 8.63
N LEU A 8 -2.43 -4.98 8.05
CA LEU A 8 -2.80 -6.40 7.93
C LEU A 8 -1.68 -7.26 7.32
N TRP A 9 -0.87 -6.69 6.43
CA TRP A 9 0.28 -7.39 5.85
C TRP A 9 1.31 -7.83 6.90
N LEU A 10 1.47 -7.10 8.02
CA LEU A 10 2.37 -7.50 9.12
C LEU A 10 1.86 -8.76 9.83
N ASP A 11 0.56 -8.85 10.06
CA ASP A 11 -0.04 -10.01 10.71
C ASP A 11 0.04 -11.25 9.79
N ILE A 12 -0.14 -11.06 8.48
CA ILE A 12 0.03 -12.14 7.49
C ILE A 12 1.51 -12.56 7.37
N CYS A 13 2.47 -11.62 7.46
CA CYS A 13 3.89 -11.97 7.52
C CYS A 13 4.22 -12.84 8.75
N ALA A 14 3.61 -12.56 9.90
CA ALA A 14 3.80 -13.37 11.10
C ALA A 14 3.24 -14.79 10.93
N GLN A 15 2.09 -14.94 10.26
CA GLN A 15 1.53 -16.26 9.94
C GLN A 15 2.41 -17.01 8.93
N ALA A 16 2.85 -16.34 7.86
CA ALA A 16 3.71 -16.95 6.83
C ALA A 16 5.06 -17.43 7.40
N ALA A 17 5.57 -16.78 8.44
CA ALA A 17 6.84 -17.16 9.08
C ALA A 17 6.80 -18.52 9.81
N VAL A 18 5.60 -18.99 10.16
CA VAL A 18 5.38 -20.26 10.87
C VAL A 18 4.58 -21.27 10.03
N GLU A 19 4.23 -20.91 8.79
CA GLU A 19 3.44 -21.77 7.91
C GLU A 19 4.34 -22.86 7.30
N GLU A 20 3.91 -24.11 7.44
CA GLU A 20 4.63 -25.29 6.94
C GLU A 20 4.00 -25.83 5.66
N ASP A 21 2.71 -25.56 5.42
CA ASP A 21 2.03 -25.99 4.20
C ASP A 21 2.46 -25.09 3.02
N PRO A 22 3.08 -25.66 1.96
CA PRO A 22 3.59 -24.87 0.85
C PRO A 22 2.48 -24.19 0.02
N ASP A 23 1.29 -24.77 -0.05
CA ASP A 23 0.16 -24.20 -0.77
C ASP A 23 -0.45 -23.05 0.03
N GLU A 24 -0.57 -23.18 1.35
CA GLU A 24 -1.01 -22.08 2.22
C GLU A 24 0.03 -20.95 2.28
N LEU A 25 1.32 -21.28 2.37
CA LEU A 25 2.39 -20.29 2.32
C LEU A 25 2.33 -19.47 1.02
N LEU A 26 2.09 -20.11 -0.12
CA LEU A 26 1.95 -19.42 -1.40
C LEU A 26 0.72 -18.49 -1.42
N LYS A 27 -0.39 -18.87 -0.78
CA LYS A 27 -1.57 -18.00 -0.62
C LYS A 27 -1.25 -16.78 0.23
N LEU A 28 -0.54 -16.97 1.35
CA LEU A 28 -0.14 -15.89 2.25
C LEU A 28 0.79 -14.89 1.56
N ILE A 29 1.79 -15.37 0.80
CA ILE A 29 2.71 -14.52 0.03
C ILE A 29 1.94 -13.67 -0.99
N ARG A 30 1.01 -14.27 -1.75
CA ARG A 30 0.21 -13.54 -2.74
C ARG A 30 -0.64 -12.44 -2.11
N GLU A 31 -1.19 -12.69 -0.92
CA GLU A 31 -1.98 -11.68 -0.22
C GLU A 31 -1.11 -10.56 0.37
N ILE A 32 0.10 -10.89 0.86
CA ILE A 32 1.10 -9.88 1.28
C ILE A 32 1.44 -8.95 0.10
N ASP A 33 1.75 -9.52 -1.07
CA ASP A 33 2.11 -8.74 -2.26
C ASP A 33 0.97 -7.78 -2.65
N ARG A 34 -0.27 -8.28 -2.68
CA ARG A 34 -1.45 -7.47 -2.99
C ARG A 34 -1.62 -6.29 -2.03
N LEU A 35 -1.46 -6.52 -0.72
CA LEU A 35 -1.60 -5.48 0.31
C LEU A 35 -0.49 -4.43 0.22
N LEU A 36 0.75 -4.87 -0.04
CA LEU A 36 1.89 -3.96 -0.22
C LEU A 36 1.77 -3.13 -1.50
N GLU A 37 1.29 -3.70 -2.60
CA GLU A 37 0.97 -2.96 -3.82
C GLU A 37 -0.08 -1.87 -3.58
N GLU A 38 -1.15 -2.21 -2.87
CA GLU A 38 -2.21 -1.27 -2.55
C GLU A 38 -1.71 -0.12 -1.67
N LYS A 39 -0.88 -0.42 -0.66
CA LYS A 39 -0.19 0.60 0.14
C LYS A 39 0.71 1.47 -0.73
N ASN A 40 1.50 0.87 -1.62
CA ASN A 40 2.35 1.60 -2.56
C ASN A 40 1.56 2.52 -3.50
N ARG A 41 0.39 2.08 -3.99
CA ARG A 41 -0.50 2.91 -4.81
C ARG A 41 -0.99 4.13 -4.02
N ARG A 42 -1.47 3.94 -2.79
CA ARG A 42 -1.91 5.04 -1.92
C ARG A 42 -0.79 6.05 -1.65
N LEU A 43 0.40 5.56 -1.32
CA LEU A 43 1.57 6.41 -1.09
C LEU A 43 2.03 7.15 -2.36
N LYS A 44 1.92 6.54 -3.54
CA LYS A 44 2.20 7.21 -4.81
C LYS A 44 1.19 8.31 -5.14
N ILE A 45 -0.09 8.10 -4.80
CA ILE A 45 -1.13 9.14 -4.93
C ILE A 45 -0.83 10.30 -3.99
N ASP A 46 -0.51 10.01 -2.72
CA ASP A 46 -0.21 11.04 -1.72
C ASP A 46 1.06 11.86 -2.05
N ARG A 47 2.08 11.21 -2.62
CA ARG A 47 3.31 11.87 -3.08
C ARG A 47 3.14 12.71 -4.35
N ARG A 48 2.11 12.44 -5.15
CA ARG A 48 1.68 13.31 -6.23
C ARG A 48 0.69 14.31 -5.64
N GLY A 49 1.22 15.28 -4.90
CA GLY A 49 0.43 16.46 -4.51
C GLY A 49 -0.30 17.05 -5.73
N PRO A 50 -1.39 17.80 -5.52
CA PRO A 50 -2.18 18.35 -6.61
C PRO A 50 -1.25 19.03 -7.64
N PRO A 51 -1.46 18.80 -8.95
CA PRO A 51 -0.60 19.39 -9.98
C PRO A 51 -0.48 20.88 -9.70
N PRO A 52 0.73 21.48 -9.84
CA PRO A 52 0.91 22.89 -9.58
C PRO A 52 -0.11 23.63 -10.45
N SER A 53 -1.04 24.33 -9.80
CA SER A 53 -1.99 25.19 -10.49
C SER A 53 -1.15 26.23 -11.22
N ILE A 54 -0.89 26.00 -12.50
CA ILE A 54 -0.24 26.97 -13.37
C ILE A 54 -1.21 28.14 -13.40
N LYS A 55 -0.94 29.16 -12.58
CA LYS A 55 -1.62 30.44 -12.68
C LYS A 55 -1.22 30.99 -14.05
N SER A 56 -2.12 30.85 -15.02
CA SER A 56 -2.03 31.59 -16.27
C SER A 56 -2.03 33.08 -15.90
N PHE A 57 -0.85 33.70 -15.90
CA PHE A 57 -0.76 35.15 -15.88
C PHE A 57 -1.28 35.64 -17.24
N GLY A 58 -2.44 36.30 -17.21
CA GLY A 58 -2.97 37.01 -18.36
C GLY A 58 -1.96 38.06 -18.81
N ALA A 59 -1.53 37.96 -20.07
CA ALA A 59 -0.87 39.05 -20.76
C ALA A 59 -1.96 40.01 -21.24
N ALA A 60 -1.80 41.28 -20.83
CA ALA A 60 -2.58 42.42 -21.24
C ALA A 60 -2.34 42.79 -22.70
#